data_AF-A0A821RR94-F1
#
_entry.id   AF-A0A821RR94-F1
#
_cell.length_a   1.000
_cell.length_b   1.000
_cell.length_c   1.000
_cell.angle_alpha   90.00
_cell.angle_beta   90.00
_cell.angle_gamma   90.00
#
_symmetry.space_group_name_H-M   'P 1'
#
loop_
_entity.id
_entity.type
_entity.pdbx_description
1 polymer ?
#
loop_
_entity_poly.entity_id
_entity_poly.type
_entity_poly.pdbx_seq_one_letter_code
_entity_poly.pdbx_strand_id
1 'polypeptide(L)'
;EDDPTKLHKSLTKKERAEYISGQYLCYNALNRWHDKPFNMVMLSDGTLGLHSEHSWGDGVTFVRFCNDINQDAYEYGRINSSNYSLIKSTAYDCIEEIKFKLDDKLKSDYEISKHNYNKLVSNLNLSIYQEEVLGKNLLKQFALSPDAIMQLGIQMAYYKIHHRFVSVYESCSTAVYKHGRTETIRSVTNETNNFIETLTTS
;
A
#
# COMPACT_ATOMS: atom_id res chain seq x y z
N GLU A 1 -24.13 1.14 7.49
CA GLU A 1 -22.92 0.78 8.23
C GLU A 1 -22.40 -0.50 7.63
N ASP A 2 -21.25 -0.43 6.96
CA ASP A 2 -20.60 -1.61 6.39
C ASP A 2 -20.13 -2.51 7.52
N ASP A 3 -20.78 -3.67 7.66
CA ASP A 3 -20.32 -4.72 8.55
C ASP A 3 -18.93 -5.17 8.08
N PRO A 4 -17.85 -4.85 8.82
CA PRO A 4 -16.51 -5.16 8.37
C PRO A 4 -16.35 -6.67 8.24
N THR A 5 -17.04 -7.51 9.03
CA THR A 5 -16.95 -8.99 8.99
C THR A 5 -17.50 -9.63 7.72
N LYS A 6 -18.22 -8.86 6.91
CA LYS A 6 -18.68 -9.25 5.58
C LYS A 6 -17.68 -8.86 4.49
N LEU A 7 -16.38 -9.09 4.66
CA LEU A 7 -15.50 -9.14 3.48
C LEU A 7 -16.00 -10.29 2.60
N HIS A 8 -16.75 -9.87 1.60
CA HIS A 8 -17.67 -10.64 0.80
C HIS A 8 -17.01 -11.89 0.23
N LYS A 9 -17.53 -13.07 0.59
CA LYS A 9 -17.20 -14.36 -0.04
C LYS A 9 -17.49 -14.39 -1.56
N SER A 10 -18.09 -13.33 -2.11
CA SER A 10 -18.48 -13.18 -3.51
C SER A 10 -17.51 -12.34 -4.35
N LEU A 11 -16.48 -11.71 -3.76
CA LEU A 11 -15.52 -10.92 -4.55
C LEU A 11 -14.55 -11.83 -5.31
N THR A 12 -14.28 -11.46 -6.55
CA THR A 12 -13.15 -11.99 -7.30
C THR A 12 -11.83 -11.63 -6.61
N LYS A 13 -10.75 -12.35 -6.95
CA LYS A 13 -9.40 -12.06 -6.44
C LYS A 13 -8.99 -10.60 -6.68
N LYS A 14 -9.34 -10.05 -7.85
CA LYS A 14 -9.05 -8.66 -8.24
C LYS A 14 -9.82 -7.66 -7.38
N GLU A 15 -11.14 -7.81 -7.27
CA GLU A 15 -11.97 -6.89 -6.47
C GLU A 15 -11.56 -6.92 -4.99
N ARG A 16 -11.19 -8.10 -4.47
CA ARG A 16 -10.65 -8.22 -3.12
C ARG A 16 -9.33 -7.45 -2.97
N ALA A 17 -8.42 -7.57 -3.92
CA ALA A 17 -7.14 -6.85 -3.88
C ALA A 17 -7.33 -5.33 -3.95
N GLU A 18 -8.24 -4.85 -4.81
CA GLU A 18 -8.62 -3.44 -4.91
C GLU A 18 -9.23 -2.92 -3.60
N TYR A 19 -10.18 -3.67 -3.03
CA TYR A 19 -10.80 -3.34 -1.75
C TYR A 19 -9.78 -3.24 -0.62
N ILE A 20 -8.91 -4.25 -0.46
CA ILE A 20 -7.87 -4.27 0.59
C ILE A 20 -6.92 -3.09 0.40
N SER A 21 -6.50 -2.83 -0.84
CA SER A 21 -5.62 -1.71 -1.16
C SER A 21 -6.26 -0.37 -0.78
N GLY A 22 -7.56 -0.20 -1.07
CA GLY A 22 -8.32 0.98 -0.65
C GLY A 22 -8.43 1.12 0.88
N GLN A 23 -8.62 0.03 1.61
CA GLN A 23 -8.66 0.04 3.08
C GLN A 23 -7.34 0.49 3.72
N TYR A 24 -6.20 0.09 3.15
CA TYR A 24 -4.88 0.49 3.65
C TYR A 24 -4.45 1.87 3.15
N LEU A 25 -5.01 2.34 2.03
CA LEU A 25 -4.72 3.65 1.49
C LEU A 25 -5.57 4.75 2.16
N CYS A 26 -6.91 4.69 2.04
CA CYS A 26 -7.76 5.83 2.42
C CYS A 26 -9.26 5.56 2.65
N TYR A 27 -9.80 4.34 2.55
CA TYR A 27 -11.27 4.16 2.57
C TYR A 27 -11.93 4.44 3.92
N ASN A 28 -11.23 4.27 5.05
CA ASN A 28 -11.79 4.51 6.38
C ASN A 28 -10.88 5.42 7.21
N ALA A 29 -11.06 6.75 7.08
CA ALA A 29 -10.33 7.74 7.88
C ALA A 29 -10.72 7.76 9.36
N LEU A 30 -11.95 7.38 9.71
CA LEU A 30 -12.44 7.47 11.09
C LEU A 30 -11.67 6.56 12.05
N ASN A 31 -11.00 5.53 11.51
CA ASN A 31 -10.21 4.58 12.27
C ASN A 31 -8.71 4.66 11.90
N ARG A 32 -8.19 5.87 11.66
CA ARG A 32 -6.77 6.11 11.36
C ARG A 32 -6.28 7.34 12.12
N TRP A 33 -5.06 7.26 12.64
CA TRP A 33 -4.33 8.42 13.12
C TRP A 33 -3.18 8.70 12.18
N HIS A 34 -3.42 9.52 11.15
CA HIS A 34 -2.47 9.72 10.04
C HIS A 34 -1.13 10.33 10.48
N ASP A 35 -1.10 11.07 11.59
CA ASP A 35 0.14 11.66 12.13
C ASP A 35 1.02 10.65 12.88
N LYS A 36 0.54 9.43 13.15
CA LYS A 36 1.41 8.39 13.72
C LYS A 36 2.39 7.90 12.65
N PRO A 37 3.63 7.55 13.02
CA PRO A 37 4.61 7.02 12.08
C PRO A 37 4.03 5.90 11.21
N PHE A 38 3.26 5.00 11.81
CA PHE A 38 2.43 4.03 11.09
C PHE A 38 1.20 3.62 11.91
N ASN A 39 0.22 3.06 11.20
CA ASN A 39 -0.96 2.40 11.74
C ASN A 39 -0.91 0.93 11.30
N MET A 40 -1.03 -0.01 12.24
CA MET A 40 -1.29 -1.42 11.94
C MET A 40 -2.79 -1.62 11.81
N VAL A 41 -3.25 -2.03 10.63
CA VAL A 41 -4.66 -2.14 10.30
C VAL A 41 -5.01 -3.60 10.09
N MET A 42 -5.79 -4.15 11.03
CA MET A 42 -6.37 -5.49 10.91
C MET A 42 -7.79 -5.38 10.38
N LEU A 43 -8.04 -6.01 9.24
CA LEU A 43 -9.39 -6.19 8.71
C LEU A 43 -10.07 -7.35 9.45
N SER A 44 -11.38 -7.36 9.41
CA SER A 44 -12.23 -8.37 10.08
C SER A 44 -11.98 -9.82 9.64
N ASP A 45 -11.45 -10.02 8.44
CA ASP A 45 -11.09 -11.32 7.89
C ASP A 45 -9.69 -11.77 8.34
N GLY A 46 -9.06 -11.00 9.22
CA GLY A 46 -7.72 -11.23 9.73
C GLY A 46 -6.61 -10.66 8.85
N THR A 47 -6.92 -10.03 7.70
CA THR A 47 -5.89 -9.44 6.85
C THR A 47 -5.25 -8.25 7.57
N LEU A 48 -3.94 -8.34 7.80
CA LEU A 48 -3.15 -7.28 8.42
C LEU A 48 -2.37 -6.50 7.36
N GLY A 49 -2.40 -5.18 7.45
CA GLY A 49 -1.60 -4.28 6.63
C GLY A 49 -1.11 -3.07 7.39
N LEU A 50 -0.25 -2.28 6.76
CA LEU A 50 0.30 -1.05 7.32
C LEU A 50 -0.14 0.16 6.49
N HIS A 51 -0.44 1.24 7.19
CA HIS A 51 -0.60 2.58 6.64
C HIS A 51 0.43 3.50 7.29
N SER A 52 1.12 4.34 6.52
CA SER A 52 2.24 5.11 7.05
C SER A 52 2.23 6.57 6.64
N GLU A 53 2.69 7.40 7.58
CA GLU A 53 3.20 8.75 7.31
C GLU A 53 4.58 8.61 6.64
N HIS A 54 4.89 9.43 5.63
CA HIS A 54 6.07 9.24 4.77
C HIS A 54 7.26 10.15 5.15
N SER A 55 7.03 11.23 5.90
CA SER A 55 8.05 12.25 6.19
C SER A 55 9.23 11.72 6.99
N TRP A 56 9.00 10.72 7.85
CA TRP A 56 10.01 10.23 8.79
C TRP A 56 10.98 9.20 8.19
N GLY A 57 10.65 8.55 7.06
CA GLY A 57 11.47 7.47 6.51
C GLY A 57 11.08 6.99 5.12
N ASP A 58 11.95 6.17 4.53
CA ASP A 58 11.75 5.57 3.20
C ASP A 58 11.21 4.14 3.29
N GLY A 59 10.64 3.65 2.19
CA GLY A 59 9.96 2.35 2.10
C GLY A 59 10.77 1.14 2.60
N VAL A 60 12.11 1.19 2.52
CA VAL A 60 12.99 0.08 2.95
C VAL A 60 12.78 -0.26 4.43
N THR A 61 12.58 0.75 5.28
CA THR A 61 12.33 0.55 6.72
C THR A 61 11.03 -0.23 6.95
N PHE A 62 9.98 0.10 6.21
CA PHE A 62 8.68 -0.56 6.32
C PHE A 62 8.70 -1.99 5.81
N VAL A 63 9.33 -2.22 4.65
CA VAL A 63 9.47 -3.57 4.10
C VAL A 63 10.20 -4.47 5.10
N ARG A 64 11.25 -3.96 5.74
CA ARG A 64 11.96 -4.70 6.78
C ARG A 64 11.07 -5.00 7.98
N PHE A 65 10.37 -3.99 8.51
CA PHE A 65 9.46 -4.16 9.65
C PHE A 65 8.33 -5.17 9.35
N CYS A 66 7.71 -5.10 8.17
CA CYS A 66 6.72 -6.07 7.73
C CYS A 66 7.29 -7.49 7.69
N ASN A 67 8.48 -7.67 7.12
CA ASN A 67 9.12 -8.97 7.02
C ASN A 67 9.41 -9.57 8.40
N ASP A 68 9.93 -8.76 9.33
CA ASP A 68 10.29 -9.21 10.68
C ASP A 68 9.04 -9.58 11.48
N ILE A 69 7.96 -8.78 11.42
CA ILE A 69 6.68 -9.13 12.07
C ILE A 69 6.09 -10.39 11.48
N ASN A 70 6.08 -10.49 10.15
CA ASN A 70 5.52 -11.65 9.47
C ASN A 70 6.29 -12.92 9.88
N GLN A 71 7.63 -12.85 9.89
CA GLN A 71 8.47 -13.96 10.34
C GLN A 71 8.22 -14.32 11.80
N ASP A 72 8.20 -13.34 12.73
CA ASP A 72 7.93 -13.60 14.16
C ASP A 72 6.53 -14.21 14.38
N ALA A 73 5.51 -13.73 13.66
CA ALA A 73 4.17 -14.26 13.76
C ALA A 73 4.08 -15.71 13.26
N TYR A 74 4.77 -16.06 12.18
CA TYR A 74 4.79 -17.41 11.62
C TYR A 74 5.64 -18.39 12.44
N GLU A 75 6.81 -17.98 12.90
CA GLU A 75 7.76 -18.85 13.62
C GLU A 75 7.43 -18.98 15.12
N TYR A 76 7.04 -17.87 15.76
CA TYR A 76 6.87 -17.76 17.21
C TYR A 76 5.45 -17.35 17.60
N GLY A 77 4.45 -17.65 16.78
CA GLY A 77 3.03 -17.38 17.04
C GLY A 77 2.64 -17.73 18.48
N ARG A 78 2.52 -16.69 19.32
CA ARG A 78 2.38 -16.85 20.79
C ARG A 78 0.99 -17.34 21.19
N ILE A 79 0.00 -17.14 20.32
CA ILE A 79 -1.41 -17.46 20.56
C ILE A 79 -1.91 -18.33 19.42
N ASN A 80 -2.57 -19.44 19.76
CA ASN A 80 -3.18 -20.38 18.82
C ASN A 80 -4.45 -21.01 19.43
N SER A 81 -5.11 -21.88 18.67
CA SER A 81 -6.37 -22.50 19.10
C SER A 81 -6.26 -23.36 20.37
N SER A 82 -5.08 -23.87 20.72
CA SER A 82 -4.90 -24.73 21.89
C SER A 82 -4.60 -23.96 23.17
N ASN A 83 -4.05 -22.74 23.08
CA ASN A 83 -3.71 -21.92 24.24
C ASN A 83 -4.61 -20.68 24.42
N TYR A 84 -5.44 -20.32 23.44
CA TYR A 84 -6.31 -19.15 23.50
C TYR A 84 -7.22 -19.15 24.74
N SER A 85 -7.80 -20.30 25.09
CA SER A 85 -8.67 -20.46 26.27
C SER A 85 -7.94 -20.30 27.61
N LEU A 86 -6.60 -20.43 27.62
CA LEU A 86 -5.76 -20.25 28.79
C LEU A 86 -5.42 -18.77 29.04
N ILE A 87 -5.67 -17.90 28.06
CA ILE A 87 -5.45 -16.46 28.18
C ILE A 87 -6.61 -15.89 29.00
N LYS A 88 -6.35 -15.62 30.28
CA LYS A 88 -7.27 -14.85 31.12
C LYS A 88 -7.16 -13.38 30.71
N SER A 89 -8.21 -12.83 30.10
CA SER A 89 -8.25 -11.41 29.78
C SER A 89 -8.50 -10.60 31.06
N THR A 90 -7.42 -10.14 31.71
CA THR A 90 -7.45 -8.99 32.62
C THR A 90 -7.26 -7.68 31.87
N ALA A 91 -7.29 -7.71 30.53
CA ALA A 91 -6.97 -6.56 29.69
C ALA A 91 -7.98 -5.41 29.88
N TYR A 92 -9.23 -5.72 30.24
CA TYR A 92 -10.25 -4.70 30.50
C TYR A 92 -9.87 -3.77 31.65
N ASP A 93 -9.10 -4.26 32.64
CA ASP A 93 -8.67 -3.47 33.79
C ASP A 93 -7.56 -2.47 33.42
N CYS A 94 -6.88 -2.66 32.29
CA CYS A 94 -5.78 -1.81 31.83
C CYS A 94 -6.08 -1.02 30.54
N ILE A 95 -7.35 -0.99 30.09
CA ILE A 95 -7.78 -0.19 28.93
C ILE A 95 -8.44 1.10 29.43
N GLU A 96 -7.91 2.23 28.98
CA GLU A 96 -8.49 3.55 29.24
C GLU A 96 -9.08 4.14 27.94
N GLU A 97 -10.36 4.52 27.98
CA GLU A 97 -11.00 5.23 26.88
C GLU A 97 -10.54 6.69 26.86
N ILE A 98 -9.89 7.11 25.76
CA ILE A 98 -9.52 8.51 25.56
C ILE A 98 -10.77 9.31 25.15
N LYS A 99 -11.27 10.12 26.07
CA LYS A 99 -12.44 10.99 25.83
C LYS A 99 -12.03 12.39 25.41
N PHE A 100 -12.27 12.72 24.15
CA PHE A 100 -12.06 14.07 23.63
C PHE A 100 -13.20 15.00 24.07
N LYS A 101 -12.86 16.17 24.61
CA LYS A 101 -13.81 17.26 24.83
C LYS A 101 -13.79 18.15 23.60
N LEU A 102 -14.90 18.18 22.86
CA LEU A 102 -15.02 18.94 21.63
C LEU A 102 -15.89 20.18 21.85
N ASP A 103 -15.33 21.35 21.57
CA ASP A 103 -16.10 22.58 21.47
C ASP A 103 -16.81 22.69 20.09
N ASP A 104 -17.63 23.72 19.91
CA ASP A 104 -18.42 23.88 18.69
C ASP A 104 -17.56 24.17 17.46
N LYS A 105 -16.38 24.79 17.67
CA LYS A 105 -15.41 25.01 16.59
C LYS A 105 -14.82 23.69 16.12
N LEU A 106 -14.35 22.84 17.02
CA LEU A 106 -13.78 21.53 16.69
C LEU A 106 -14.80 20.60 16.04
N LYS A 107 -16.07 20.63 16.48
CA LYS A 107 -17.14 19.89 15.81
C LYS A 107 -17.35 20.39 14.38
N SER A 108 -17.35 21.70 14.17
CA SER A 108 -17.46 22.29 12.82
C SER A 108 -16.27 21.93 11.93
N ASP A 109 -15.04 22.05 12.45
CA ASP A 109 -13.79 21.69 11.75
C ASP A 109 -13.78 20.20 11.39
N TYR A 110 -14.28 19.32 12.27
CA TYR A 110 -14.44 17.88 12.00
C TYR A 110 -15.38 17.61 10.83
N GLU A 111 -16.58 18.22 10.80
CA GLU A 111 -17.53 17.98 9.70
C GLU A 111 -17.00 18.50 8.36
N ILE A 112 -16.30 19.64 8.35
CA ILE A 112 -15.61 20.16 7.16
C ILE A 112 -14.53 19.18 6.68
N SER A 113 -13.70 18.69 7.61
CA SER A 113 -12.61 17.76 7.30
C SER A 113 -13.14 16.44 6.76
N LYS A 114 -14.19 15.91 7.37
CA LYS A 114 -14.88 14.69 6.93
C LYS A 114 -15.47 14.85 5.53
N HIS A 115 -16.14 15.98 5.24
CA HIS A 115 -16.67 16.26 3.91
C HIS A 115 -15.55 16.33 2.87
N ASN A 116 -14.48 17.06 3.16
CA ASN A 116 -13.33 17.20 2.27
C ASN A 116 -12.64 15.85 2.00
N TYR A 117 -12.47 15.04 3.05
CA TYR A 117 -11.88 13.71 2.92
C TYR A 117 -12.73 12.80 2.04
N ASN A 118 -14.04 12.75 2.28
CA ASN A 118 -14.96 11.93 1.47
C ASN A 118 -14.94 12.35 -0.01
N LYS A 119 -14.90 13.66 -0.28
CA LYS A 119 -14.77 14.20 -1.65
C LYS A 119 -13.42 13.83 -2.29
N LEU A 120 -12.33 13.84 -1.53
CA LEU A 120 -11.02 13.43 -2.02
C LEU A 120 -11.03 11.95 -2.40
N VAL A 121 -11.52 11.09 -1.50
CA VAL A 121 -11.57 9.64 -1.70
C VAL A 121 -12.53 9.26 -2.83
N SER A 122 -13.65 9.95 -3.00
CA SER A 122 -14.58 9.68 -4.11
C SER A 122 -13.98 9.95 -5.49
N ASN A 123 -12.91 10.74 -5.58
CA ASN A 123 -12.21 11.03 -6.83
C ASN A 123 -11.04 10.06 -7.09
N LEU A 124 -10.77 9.13 -6.18
CA LEU A 124 -9.71 8.13 -6.34
C LEU A 124 -10.24 6.92 -7.12
N ASN A 125 -9.61 6.63 -8.26
CA ASN A 125 -9.79 5.37 -8.98
C ASN A 125 -8.62 4.44 -8.67
N LEU A 126 -8.91 3.26 -8.13
CA LEU A 126 -7.91 2.26 -7.79
C LEU A 126 -8.22 0.98 -8.56
N SER A 127 -7.25 0.47 -9.31
CA SER A 127 -7.35 -0.85 -9.92
C SER A 127 -6.08 -1.65 -9.71
N ILE A 128 -6.25 -2.96 -9.53
CA ILE A 128 -5.13 -3.90 -9.38
C ILE A 128 -5.06 -4.79 -10.60
N TYR A 129 -3.85 -4.87 -11.17
CA TYR A 129 -3.51 -5.81 -12.23
C TYR A 129 -2.42 -6.74 -11.72
N GLN A 130 -2.60 -8.05 -11.94
CA GLN A 130 -1.62 -9.06 -11.61
C GLN A 130 -1.19 -9.76 -12.89
N GLU A 131 0.07 -9.58 -13.26
CA GLU A 131 0.71 -10.29 -14.36
C GLU A 131 1.13 -11.69 -13.88
N GLU A 132 0.69 -12.73 -14.57
CA GLU A 132 0.90 -14.13 -14.17
C GLU A 132 2.02 -14.82 -14.98
N VAL A 133 2.36 -14.29 -16.16
CA VAL A 133 3.29 -14.91 -17.11
C VAL A 133 4.69 -14.31 -17.00
N LEU A 134 4.80 -12.97 -17.04
CA LEU A 134 6.08 -12.27 -17.06
C LEU A 134 6.70 -12.13 -15.66
N GLY A 135 7.04 -13.26 -15.05
CA GLY A 135 7.68 -13.33 -13.74
C GLY A 135 9.21 -13.20 -13.77
N LYS A 136 9.79 -12.89 -12.60
CA LYS A 136 11.24 -12.81 -12.37
C LYS A 136 12.02 -14.01 -12.93
N ASN A 137 11.50 -15.22 -12.75
CA ASN A 137 12.20 -16.44 -13.16
C ASN A 137 12.32 -16.54 -14.69
N LEU A 138 11.26 -16.17 -15.42
CA LEU A 138 11.26 -16.17 -16.89
C LEU A 138 12.20 -15.09 -17.42
N LEU A 139 12.06 -13.85 -16.94
CA LEU A 139 12.85 -12.72 -17.44
C LEU A 139 14.35 -12.91 -17.23
N LYS A 140 14.75 -13.54 -16.12
CA LYS A 140 16.15 -13.87 -15.85
C LYS A 140 16.73 -14.91 -16.80
N GLN A 141 15.93 -15.80 -17.40
CA GLN A 141 16.42 -16.74 -18.42
C GLN A 141 16.86 -16.01 -19.70
N PHE A 142 16.26 -14.87 -19.99
CA PHE A 142 16.62 -14.00 -21.10
C PHE A 142 17.62 -12.90 -20.73
N ALA A 143 18.23 -12.98 -19.53
CA ALA A 143 19.10 -11.95 -18.98
C ALA A 143 18.46 -10.54 -18.90
N LEU A 144 17.14 -10.49 -18.73
CA LEU A 144 16.39 -9.24 -18.61
C LEU A 144 16.14 -8.90 -17.13
N SER A 145 16.32 -7.62 -16.79
CA SER A 145 15.94 -7.09 -15.47
C SER A 145 14.41 -7.05 -15.36
N PRO A 146 13.79 -7.73 -14.37
CA PRO A 146 12.34 -7.69 -14.18
C PRO A 146 11.80 -6.29 -13.96
N ASP A 147 12.56 -5.48 -13.24
CA ASP A 147 12.20 -4.10 -12.93
C ASP A 147 12.25 -3.21 -14.17
N ALA A 148 13.31 -3.31 -14.99
CA ALA A 148 13.40 -2.56 -16.24
C ALA A 148 12.28 -2.92 -17.23
N ILE A 149 11.90 -4.21 -17.29
CA ILE A 149 10.78 -4.67 -18.12
C ILE A 149 9.44 -4.13 -17.61
N MET A 150 9.24 -4.07 -16.30
CA MET A 150 8.05 -3.45 -15.72
C MET A 150 7.98 -1.95 -16.05
N GLN A 151 9.09 -1.21 -15.88
CA GLN A 151 9.19 0.21 -16.24
C GLN A 151 8.88 0.44 -17.72
N LEU A 152 9.43 -0.40 -18.61
CA LEU A 152 9.18 -0.35 -20.05
C LEU A 152 7.70 -0.63 -20.38
N GLY A 153 7.09 -1.60 -19.69
CA GLY A 153 5.67 -1.91 -19.80
C GLY A 153 4.77 -0.73 -19.38
N ILE A 154 5.09 -0.04 -18.28
CA ILE A 154 4.38 1.17 -17.84
C ILE A 154 4.50 2.28 -18.90
N GLN A 155 5.71 2.53 -19.41
CA GLN A 155 5.94 3.53 -20.46
C GLN A 155 5.17 3.20 -21.74
N MET A 156 5.20 1.94 -22.19
CA MET A 156 4.50 1.48 -23.39
C MET A 156 2.98 1.59 -23.22
N ALA A 157 2.44 1.20 -22.07
CA ALA A 157 1.01 1.32 -21.78
C ALA A 157 0.56 2.79 -21.85
N TYR A 158 1.34 3.70 -21.26
CA TYR A 158 1.05 5.13 -21.34
C TYR A 158 1.10 5.65 -22.79
N TYR A 159 2.14 5.29 -23.53
CA TYR A 159 2.30 5.70 -24.93
C TYR A 159 1.15 5.19 -25.82
N LYS A 160 0.70 3.95 -25.65
CA LYS A 160 -0.42 3.40 -26.44
C LYS A 160 -1.75 4.12 -26.21
N ILE A 161 -1.95 4.71 -25.04
CA ILE A 161 -3.18 5.43 -24.69
C ILE A 161 -3.10 6.90 -25.10
N HIS A 162 -1.93 7.53 -24.94
CA HIS A 162 -1.77 8.98 -25.03
C HIS A 162 -0.89 9.46 -26.19
N HIS A 163 -0.24 8.55 -26.91
CA HIS A 163 0.65 8.84 -28.04
C HIS A 163 1.74 9.87 -27.76
N ARG A 164 2.26 9.87 -26.53
CA ARG A 164 3.34 10.76 -26.08
C ARG A 164 4.11 10.15 -24.93
N PHE A 165 5.36 10.55 -24.80
CA PHE A 165 6.19 10.25 -23.64
C PHE A 165 6.05 11.34 -22.58
N VAL A 166 6.17 10.95 -21.31
CA VAL A 166 6.12 11.84 -20.15
C VAL A 166 7.22 11.47 -19.18
N SER A 167 7.60 12.39 -18.30
CA SER A 167 8.57 12.11 -17.26
C SER A 167 8.07 11.02 -16.31
N VAL A 168 8.89 9.99 -16.09
CA VAL A 168 8.66 8.97 -15.06
C VAL A 168 9.62 9.20 -13.89
N TYR A 169 9.10 8.96 -12.68
CA TYR A 169 9.86 8.94 -11.45
C TYR A 169 9.90 7.51 -10.95
N GLU A 170 11.09 7.00 -10.68
CA GLU A 170 11.32 5.73 -10.02
C GLU A 170 12.28 5.96 -8.84
N SER A 171 11.90 5.47 -7.66
CA SER A 171 12.70 5.66 -6.44
C SER A 171 13.83 4.64 -6.35
N CYS A 172 15.05 5.10 -6.09
CA CYS A 172 16.22 4.26 -5.85
C CYS A 172 16.79 4.54 -4.46
N SER A 173 16.96 3.51 -3.63
CA SER A 173 17.52 3.72 -2.29
C SER A 173 19.01 4.03 -2.35
N THR A 174 19.44 5.04 -1.59
CA THR A 174 20.86 5.38 -1.37
C THR A 174 21.33 5.00 0.03
N ALA A 175 20.59 4.14 0.74
CA ALA A 175 20.84 3.74 2.13
C ALA A 175 22.20 3.05 2.38
N VAL A 176 22.96 2.75 1.33
CA VAL A 176 24.35 2.27 1.42
C VAL A 176 25.27 3.35 2.00
N TYR A 177 24.89 4.63 1.86
CA TYR A 177 25.63 5.78 2.40
C TYR A 177 25.07 6.22 3.74
N LYS A 178 25.91 6.86 4.57
CA LYS A 178 25.49 7.42 5.86
C LYS A 178 24.36 8.44 5.65
N HIS A 179 23.21 8.19 6.27
CA HIS A 179 21.99 9.00 6.12
C HIS A 179 21.48 9.08 4.66
N GLY A 180 21.82 8.09 3.83
CA GLY A 180 21.24 7.95 2.50
C GLY A 180 19.72 7.86 2.57
N ARG A 181 19.06 8.44 1.57
CA ARG A 181 17.61 8.49 1.39
C ARG A 181 17.25 7.81 0.07
N THR A 182 16.77 8.60 -0.89
CA THR A 182 16.39 8.15 -2.23
C THR A 182 17.03 9.04 -3.29
N GLU A 183 17.40 8.46 -4.41
CA GLU A 183 17.64 9.15 -5.68
C GLU A 183 16.53 8.78 -6.68
N THR A 184 16.38 9.56 -7.73
CA THR A 184 15.43 9.35 -8.82
C THR A 184 16.09 8.65 -9.99
N ILE A 185 15.61 7.45 -10.33
CA ILE A 185 15.85 6.86 -11.64
C ILE A 185 14.88 7.52 -12.64
N ARG A 186 15.43 7.97 -13.77
CA ARG A 186 14.68 8.49 -14.91
C ARG A 186 14.60 7.39 -15.96
N SER A 187 13.60 6.52 -15.84
CA SER A 187 13.48 5.32 -16.68
C SER A 187 13.11 5.62 -18.13
N VAL A 188 12.63 6.82 -18.44
CA VAL A 188 12.34 7.28 -19.80
C VAL A 188 13.61 7.83 -20.44
N THR A 189 14.07 7.14 -21.47
CA THR A 189 15.32 7.42 -22.20
C THR A 189 15.04 7.45 -23.72
N ASN A 190 16.00 7.91 -24.52
CA ASN A 190 15.84 7.87 -25.98
C ASN A 190 15.72 6.43 -26.49
N GLU A 191 16.42 5.51 -25.84
CA GLU A 191 16.45 4.09 -26.15
C GLU A 191 15.09 3.43 -25.87
N THR A 192 14.49 3.70 -24.70
CA THR A 192 13.15 3.16 -24.38
C THR A 192 12.08 3.76 -25.28
N ASN A 193 12.16 5.05 -25.61
CA ASN A 193 11.24 5.70 -26.53
C ASN A 193 11.29 5.04 -27.92
N ASN A 194 12.48 4.91 -28.50
CA ASN A 194 12.66 4.31 -29.82
C ASN A 194 12.18 2.85 -29.86
N PHE A 195 12.46 2.08 -28.80
CA PHE A 195 11.96 0.71 -28.68
C PHE A 195 10.42 0.64 -28.69
N ILE A 196 9.76 1.52 -27.92
CA ILE A 196 8.31 1.58 -27.83
C ILE A 196 7.69 2.01 -29.18
N GLU A 197 8.24 3.04 -29.82
CA GLU A 197 7.78 3.50 -31.13
C GLU A 197 7.89 2.40 -32.19
N THR A 198 8.99 1.66 -32.19
CA THR A 198 9.22 0.54 -33.11
C THR A 198 8.17 -0.56 -32.93
N LEU A 199 7.83 -0.92 -31.69
CA LEU A 199 6.86 -1.98 -31.39
C LEU A 199 5.39 -1.57 -31.57
N THR A 200 5.11 -0.27 -31.65
CA THR A 200 3.73 0.25 -31.71
C THR A 200 3.34 0.79 -33.08
N THR A 201 4.30 0.94 -33.99
CA THR A 201 4.10 1.41 -35.37
C THR A 201 3.93 0.28 -36.38
N SER A 202 4.21 -0.97 -35.97
CA SER A 202 3.93 -2.21 -36.72
C SER A 202 2.51 -2.70 -36.50
#